data_AF-A0A946NIE1-F1
#
_entry.id   AF-A0A946NIE1-F1
#
_cell.length_a   1.000
_cell.length_b   1.000
_cell.length_c   1.000
_cell.angle_alpha   90.00
_cell.angle_beta   90.00
_cell.angle_gamma   90.00
#
_symmetry.space_group_name_H-M   'P 1'
#
loop_
_entity.id
_entity.type
_entity.pdbx_description
1 polymer ?
#
loop_
_entity_poly.entity_id
_entity_poly.type
_entity_poly.pdbx_seq_one_letter_code
_entity_poly.pdbx_strand_id
1 'polypeptide(L)'
;NYDEAVSYYNQAIQLQEDIDYKASYYLKLCYAYQIKGAYADARSAANSAASLKPEWGEPYLMLGDIYVASSSSCGSSNLERGSVYWVAVDMFSKAKSIDNILTEKANKRISTYSKYFPSQEDCFFNDIEPGSSYKVGCWIGKSTRVRTRD
;
A
#
# COMPACT_ATOMS: atom_id res chain seq x y z
N ASN A 1 21.29 5.15 -11.46
CA ASN A 1 21.00 3.83 -10.82
C ASN A 1 20.04 4.07 -9.64
N TYR A 2 19.11 3.16 -9.31
CA TYR A 2 18.21 3.32 -8.14
C TYR A 2 18.94 3.22 -6.79
N ASP A 3 20.08 2.54 -6.72
CA ASP A 3 20.94 2.53 -5.51
C ASP A 3 21.46 3.93 -5.19
N GLU A 4 21.92 4.65 -6.21
CA GLU A 4 22.36 6.04 -6.08
C GLU A 4 21.20 6.95 -5.66
N ALA A 5 20.01 6.75 -6.26
CA ALA A 5 18.82 7.51 -5.91
C ALA A 5 18.45 7.34 -4.42
N VAL A 6 18.48 6.10 -3.91
CA VAL A 6 18.27 5.82 -2.49
C VAL A 6 19.29 6.55 -1.61
N SER A 7 20.58 6.49 -1.98
CA SER A 7 21.64 7.21 -1.25
C SER A 7 21.40 8.72 -1.22
N TYR A 8 21.09 9.32 -2.36
CA TYR A 8 20.81 10.76 -2.47
C TYR A 8 19.58 11.18 -1.66
N TYR A 9 18.49 10.40 -1.70
CA TYR A 9 17.31 10.73 -0.90
C TYR A 9 17.57 10.61 0.60
N ASN A 10 18.34 9.61 1.05
CA ASN A 10 18.72 9.50 2.46
C ASN A 10 19.55 10.71 2.92
N GLN A 11 20.52 11.16 2.13
CA GLN A 11 21.29 12.37 2.43
C GLN A 11 20.40 13.63 2.45
N ALA A 12 19.53 13.77 1.45
CA ALA A 12 18.58 14.89 1.40
C ALA A 12 17.67 14.92 2.63
N ILE A 13 17.17 13.76 3.08
CA ILE A 13 16.35 13.64 4.29
C ILE A 13 17.11 14.08 5.55
N GLN A 14 18.41 13.76 5.65
CA GLN A 14 19.25 14.15 6.79
C GLN A 14 19.50 15.65 6.83
N LEU A 15 19.75 16.27 5.68
CA LEU A 15 20.05 17.70 5.56
C LEU A 15 18.80 18.59 5.53
N GLN A 16 17.64 18.03 5.17
CA GLN A 16 16.42 18.81 5.05
C GLN A 16 15.76 19.09 6.39
N GLU A 17 15.61 20.37 6.68
CA GLU A 17 14.93 20.90 7.87
C GLU A 17 13.43 21.12 7.63
N ASP A 18 13.07 21.62 6.45
CA ASP A 18 11.66 21.86 6.10
C ASP A 18 10.90 20.53 5.97
N ILE A 19 9.82 20.44 6.73
CA ILE A 19 9.01 19.24 6.91
C ILE A 19 8.35 18.81 5.58
N ASP A 20 7.92 19.76 4.77
CA ASP A 20 7.20 19.48 3.53
C ASP A 20 8.11 18.87 2.47
N TYR A 21 9.30 19.46 2.30
CA TYR A 21 10.31 18.90 1.42
C TYR A 21 10.85 17.56 1.96
N LYS A 22 11.03 17.43 3.28
CA LYS A 22 11.47 16.18 3.90
C LYS A 22 10.47 15.05 3.66
N ALA A 23 9.18 15.30 3.84
CA ALA A 23 8.12 14.36 3.51
C ALA A 23 8.14 13.97 2.02
N SER A 24 8.36 14.96 1.15
CA SER A 24 8.49 14.74 -0.30
C SER A 24 9.69 13.85 -0.66
N TYR A 25 10.83 14.01 0.01
CA TYR A 25 11.97 13.11 -0.17
C TYR A 25 11.70 11.70 0.34
N TYR A 26 11.02 11.54 1.47
CA TYR A 26 10.57 10.22 1.91
C TYR A 26 9.64 9.54 0.91
N LEU A 27 8.73 10.27 0.27
CA LEU A 27 7.87 9.68 -0.76
C LEU A 27 8.65 9.27 -2.02
N LYS A 28 9.64 10.08 -2.43
CA LYS A 28 10.54 9.72 -3.54
C LYS A 28 11.42 8.51 -3.20
N LEU A 29 11.89 8.42 -1.97
CA LEU A 29 12.63 7.27 -1.44
C LEU A 29 11.75 6.00 -1.45
N CYS A 30 10.48 6.13 -1.03
CA CYS A 30 9.50 5.06 -1.12
C CYS A 30 9.36 4.54 -2.56
N TYR A 31 9.21 5.43 -3.53
CA TYR A 31 9.13 5.05 -4.94
C TYR A 31 10.40 4.33 -5.41
N ALA A 32 11.59 4.82 -5.05
CA ALA A 32 12.85 4.15 -5.38
C ALA A 32 12.93 2.73 -4.80
N TYR A 33 12.53 2.53 -3.54
CA TYR A 33 12.47 1.21 -2.93
C TYR A 33 11.44 0.29 -3.59
N GLN A 34 10.28 0.82 -3.98
CA GLN A 34 9.26 0.05 -4.69
C GLN A 34 9.80 -0.51 -6.01
N ILE A 35 10.46 0.33 -6.82
CA ILE A 35 11.03 -0.11 -8.11
C ILE A 35 12.14 -1.16 -7.91
N LYS A 36 12.88 -1.07 -6.80
CA LYS A 36 13.89 -2.09 -6.43
C LYS A 36 13.30 -3.38 -5.88
N GLY A 37 11.99 -3.45 -5.64
CA GLY A 37 11.35 -4.60 -4.97
C GLY A 37 11.58 -4.65 -3.46
N ALA A 38 12.17 -3.61 -2.86
CA ALA A 38 12.40 -3.49 -1.41
C ALA A 38 11.12 -3.00 -0.70
N TYR A 39 10.05 -3.79 -0.76
CA TYR A 39 8.71 -3.34 -0.38
C TYR A 39 8.55 -2.98 1.11
N ALA A 40 9.27 -3.66 2.01
CA ALA A 40 9.25 -3.34 3.43
C ALA A 40 9.87 -1.97 3.73
N ASP A 41 10.96 -1.63 3.04
CA ASP A 41 11.62 -0.33 3.14
C ASP A 41 10.75 0.77 2.50
N ALA A 42 10.14 0.47 1.35
CA ALA A 42 9.19 1.36 0.70
C ALA A 42 8.03 1.73 1.63
N ARG A 43 7.41 0.73 2.28
CA ARG A 43 6.36 0.95 3.29
C ARG A 43 6.84 1.85 4.44
N SER A 44 8.05 1.62 4.92
CA SER A 44 8.63 2.42 6.02
C SER A 44 8.79 3.89 5.60
N ALA A 45 9.32 4.14 4.40
CA ALA A 45 9.46 5.49 3.85
C ALA A 45 8.10 6.18 3.62
N ALA A 46 7.08 5.48 3.11
CA ALA A 46 5.73 6.04 2.98
C ALA A 46 5.11 6.39 4.34
N ASN A 47 5.29 5.55 5.36
CA ASN A 47 4.81 5.87 6.71
C ASN A 47 5.52 7.10 7.30
N SER A 48 6.82 7.26 7.07
CA SER A 48 7.55 8.47 7.47
C SER A 48 7.00 9.72 6.77
N ALA A 49 6.75 9.64 5.46
CA ALA A 49 6.13 10.74 4.71
C ALA A 49 4.74 11.12 5.26
N ALA A 50 3.89 10.11 5.52
CA ALA A 50 2.56 10.31 6.08
C ALA A 50 2.59 10.90 7.51
N SER A 51 3.60 10.54 8.31
CA SER A 51 3.74 11.05 9.67
C SER A 51 4.18 12.51 9.70
N LEU A 52 4.99 12.93 8.73
CA LEU A 52 5.41 14.33 8.57
C LEU A 52 4.30 15.22 8.01
N LYS A 53 3.45 14.68 7.13
CA LYS A 53 2.29 15.39 6.56
C LYS A 53 0.99 14.58 6.71
N PRO A 54 0.29 14.70 7.85
CA PRO A 54 -0.91 13.90 8.13
C PRO A 54 -2.07 14.12 7.14
N GLU A 55 -2.16 15.32 6.56
CA GLU A 55 -3.18 15.69 5.56
C GLU A 55 -2.81 15.30 4.13
N TRP A 56 -1.61 14.72 3.93
CA TRP A 56 -1.16 14.31 2.61
C TRP A 56 -1.54 12.87 2.34
N GLY A 57 -2.49 12.65 1.43
CA GLY A 57 -3.00 11.31 1.11
C GLY A 57 -2.09 10.48 0.19
N GLU A 58 -1.16 11.10 -0.54
CA GLU A 58 -0.32 10.45 -1.55
C GLU A 58 0.52 9.28 -0.99
N PRO A 59 1.11 9.35 0.23
CA PRO A 59 1.80 8.20 0.82
C PRO A 59 0.91 6.97 1.00
N TYR A 60 -0.38 7.14 1.30
CA TYR A 60 -1.32 6.01 1.40
C TYR A 60 -1.68 5.46 0.02
N LEU A 61 -1.78 6.32 -0.99
CA LEU A 61 -1.90 5.90 -2.38
C LEU A 61 -0.70 5.02 -2.79
N MET A 62 0.51 5.46 -2.43
CA MET A 62 1.73 4.70 -2.70
C MET A 62 1.80 3.38 -1.91
N LEU A 63 1.35 3.35 -0.65
CA LEU A 63 1.26 2.11 0.13
C LEU A 63 0.37 1.06 -0.56
N GLY A 64 -0.78 1.48 -1.09
CA GLY A 64 -1.63 0.57 -1.85
C GLY A 64 -0.94 0.04 -3.12
N ASP A 65 -0.25 0.91 -3.86
CA ASP A 65 0.51 0.52 -5.05
C ASP A 65 1.68 -0.43 -4.73
N ILE A 66 2.34 -0.26 -3.58
CA ILE A 66 3.38 -1.18 -3.07
C ILE A 66 2.78 -2.56 -2.80
N TYR A 67 1.64 -2.63 -2.12
CA TYR A 67 0.99 -3.91 -1.83
C TYR A 67 0.59 -4.64 -3.11
N VAL A 68 -0.01 -3.94 -4.06
CA VAL A 68 -0.32 -4.49 -5.39
C VAL A 68 0.94 -5.01 -6.09
N ALA A 69 2.01 -4.21 -6.12
CA ALA A 69 3.26 -4.60 -6.77
C ALA A 69 3.88 -5.87 -6.16
N SER A 70 3.67 -6.10 -4.86
CA SER A 70 4.13 -7.29 -4.14
C SER A 70 3.15 -8.48 -4.17
N SER A 71 1.99 -8.35 -4.81
CA SER A 71 0.93 -9.37 -4.74
C SER A 71 1.36 -10.72 -5.31
N SER A 72 2.19 -10.73 -6.35
CA SER A 72 2.70 -11.96 -6.97
C SER A 72 3.67 -12.74 -6.08
N SER A 73 4.34 -12.07 -5.13
CA SER A 73 5.26 -12.70 -4.18
C SER A 73 4.58 -13.08 -2.86
N CYS A 74 3.28 -12.82 -2.72
CA CYS A 74 2.54 -13.12 -1.50
C CYS A 74 1.41 -14.12 -1.73
N GLY A 75 1.55 -15.30 -1.11
CA GLY A 75 0.53 -16.33 -1.11
C GLY A 75 0.64 -17.33 -2.26
N SER A 76 0.11 -18.51 -1.99
CA SER A 76 0.04 -19.67 -2.88
C SER A 76 -1.38 -19.99 -3.34
N SER A 77 -2.40 -19.61 -2.56
CA SER A 77 -3.82 -19.80 -2.91
C SER A 77 -4.46 -18.54 -3.52
N ASN A 78 -5.65 -18.71 -4.13
CA ASN A 78 -6.45 -17.59 -4.64
C ASN A 78 -6.82 -16.62 -3.52
N LEU A 79 -7.21 -17.16 -2.35
CA LEU A 79 -7.53 -16.36 -1.18
C LEU A 79 -6.32 -15.55 -0.70
N GLU A 80 -5.16 -16.17 -0.54
CA GLU A 80 -3.96 -15.47 -0.03
C GLU A 80 -3.54 -14.34 -0.98
N ARG A 81 -3.50 -14.61 -2.29
CA ARG A 81 -3.20 -13.59 -3.31
C ARG A 81 -4.27 -12.51 -3.36
N GLY A 82 -5.54 -12.90 -3.30
CA GLY A 82 -6.69 -12.00 -3.26
C GLY A 82 -6.68 -11.07 -2.04
N SER A 83 -6.22 -11.59 -0.90
CA SER A 83 -6.20 -10.85 0.37
C SER A 83 -5.25 -9.65 0.36
N VAL A 84 -4.21 -9.67 -0.49
CA VAL A 84 -3.31 -8.52 -0.69
C VAL A 84 -4.09 -7.32 -1.23
N TYR A 85 -5.05 -7.56 -2.13
CA TYR A 85 -5.86 -6.50 -2.73
C TYR A 85 -6.81 -5.86 -1.71
N TRP A 86 -7.26 -6.58 -0.68
CA TRP A 86 -8.03 -5.97 0.42
C TRP A 86 -7.23 -4.86 1.11
N VAL A 87 -5.98 -5.14 1.48
CA VAL A 87 -5.12 -4.17 2.16
C VAL A 87 -4.75 -3.03 1.22
N ALA A 88 -4.53 -3.30 -0.07
CA ALA A 88 -4.30 -2.26 -1.06
C ALA A 88 -5.50 -1.31 -1.17
N VAL A 89 -6.72 -1.85 -1.29
CA VAL A 89 -7.96 -1.08 -1.35
C VAL A 89 -8.23 -0.29 -0.07
N ASP A 90 -7.86 -0.81 1.10
CA ASP A 90 -7.93 -0.06 2.35
C ASP A 90 -7.03 1.18 2.31
N MET A 91 -5.83 1.07 1.75
CA MET A 91 -4.92 2.20 1.63
C MET A 91 -5.40 3.24 0.61
N PHE A 92 -5.96 2.81 -0.52
CA PHE A 92 -6.58 3.75 -1.47
C PHE A 92 -7.80 4.46 -0.87
N SER A 93 -8.61 3.73 -0.10
CA SER A 93 -9.76 4.30 0.60
C SER A 93 -9.31 5.31 1.66
N LYS A 94 -8.23 5.02 2.38
CA LYS A 94 -7.61 5.95 3.33
C LYS A 94 -7.01 7.19 2.65
N ALA A 95 -6.38 7.02 1.49
CA ALA A 95 -5.80 8.13 0.74
C ALA A 95 -6.85 9.19 0.38
N LYS A 96 -7.99 8.78 -0.19
CA LYS A 96 -9.07 9.70 -0.56
C LYS A 96 -9.84 10.28 0.63
N SER A 97 -9.87 9.59 1.77
CA SER A 97 -10.50 10.13 2.99
C SER A 97 -9.67 11.22 3.64
N ILE A 98 -8.35 11.20 3.43
CA ILE A 98 -7.40 12.19 3.95
C ILE A 98 -7.29 13.38 2.98
N ASP A 99 -7.13 13.09 1.68
CA ASP A 99 -6.91 14.09 0.65
C ASP A 99 -7.93 13.90 -0.49
N ASN A 100 -8.89 14.83 -0.56
CA ASN A 100 -9.99 14.76 -1.50
C ASN A 100 -9.54 14.93 -2.96
N ILE A 101 -8.39 15.54 -3.22
CA ILE A 101 -7.81 15.71 -4.57
C ILE A 101 -7.46 14.34 -5.17
N LEU A 102 -7.22 13.35 -4.31
CA LEU A 102 -6.87 11.99 -4.72
C LEU A 102 -8.10 11.10 -4.97
N THR A 103 -9.32 11.60 -4.78
CA THR A 103 -10.56 10.83 -4.89
C THR A 103 -10.67 10.08 -6.22
N GLU A 104 -10.43 10.75 -7.34
CA GLU A 104 -10.51 10.11 -8.67
C GLU A 104 -9.45 9.02 -8.83
N LYS A 105 -8.19 9.33 -8.51
CA LYS A 105 -7.06 8.40 -8.58
C LYS A 105 -7.27 7.16 -7.71
N ALA A 106 -7.79 7.36 -6.49
CA ALA A 106 -8.08 6.30 -5.54
C ALA A 106 -9.26 5.45 -6.00
N ASN A 107 -10.37 6.08 -6.43
CA ASN A 107 -11.56 5.35 -6.90
C ASN A 107 -11.25 4.49 -8.13
N LYS A 108 -10.41 4.98 -9.05
CA LYS A 108 -9.95 4.19 -10.19
C LYS A 108 -9.23 2.92 -9.72
N ARG A 109 -8.27 3.04 -8.79
CA ARG A 109 -7.54 1.90 -8.24
C ARG A 109 -8.45 0.96 -7.45
N ILE A 110 -9.37 1.49 -6.62
CA ILE A 110 -10.36 0.69 -5.89
C ILE A 110 -11.19 -0.14 -6.87
N SER A 111 -11.76 0.50 -7.90
CA SER A 111 -12.55 -0.20 -8.93
C SER A 111 -11.74 -1.26 -9.69
N THR A 112 -10.47 -0.98 -9.99
CA THR A 112 -9.57 -1.95 -10.62
C THR A 112 -9.28 -3.14 -9.70
N TYR A 113 -8.90 -2.90 -8.45
CA TYR A 113 -8.35 -3.94 -7.59
C TYR A 113 -9.40 -4.73 -6.81
N SER A 114 -10.58 -4.17 -6.53
CA SER A 114 -11.69 -4.91 -5.91
C SER A 114 -12.17 -6.10 -6.76
N LYS A 115 -11.92 -6.08 -8.08
CA LYS A 115 -12.23 -7.21 -8.98
C LYS A 115 -11.41 -8.46 -8.70
N TYR A 116 -10.25 -8.31 -8.05
CA TYR A 116 -9.35 -9.40 -7.69
C TYR A 116 -9.56 -9.88 -6.24
N PHE A 117 -10.60 -9.40 -5.56
CA PHE A 117 -10.96 -9.98 -4.27
C PHE A 117 -11.32 -11.46 -4.44
N PRO A 118 -11.08 -12.29 -3.40
CA PRO A 118 -11.58 -13.66 -3.37
C PRO A 118 -13.10 -13.70 -3.61
N SER A 119 -13.59 -14.78 -4.22
CA SER A 119 -15.03 -15.01 -4.29
C SER A 119 -15.60 -15.43 -2.93
N GLN A 120 -16.93 -15.45 -2.81
CA GLN A 120 -17.63 -16.10 -1.70
C GLN A 120 -17.23 -17.57 -1.58
N GLU A 121 -17.09 -18.27 -2.71
CA GLU A 121 -16.64 -19.67 -2.77
C GLU A 121 -15.20 -19.84 -2.26
N ASP A 122 -14.26 -18.99 -2.69
CA ASP A 122 -12.88 -18.99 -2.17
C ASP A 122 -12.86 -18.79 -0.65
N CYS A 123 -13.67 -17.86 -0.13
CA CYS A 123 -13.78 -17.61 1.31
C CYS A 123 -14.38 -18.80 2.05
N PHE A 124 -15.46 -19.39 1.52
CA PHE A 124 -16.15 -20.55 2.10
C PHE A 124 -15.22 -21.77 2.23
N PHE A 125 -14.49 -22.13 1.17
CA PHE A 125 -13.55 -23.25 1.18
C PHE A 125 -12.37 -23.07 2.15
N ASN A 126 -12.13 -21.85 2.62
CA ASN A 126 -11.08 -21.54 3.58
C ASN A 126 -11.65 -21.21 4.97
N ASP A 127 -12.93 -21.51 5.23
CA ASP A 127 -13.63 -21.23 6.49
C ASP A 127 -13.56 -19.74 6.91
N ILE A 128 -13.59 -18.84 5.93
CA ILE A 128 -13.52 -17.39 6.14
C ILE A 128 -14.88 -16.75 5.86
N GLU A 129 -15.39 -16.03 6.85
CA GLU A 129 -16.67 -15.33 6.75
C GLU A 129 -16.49 -13.91 6.18
N PRO A 130 -17.27 -13.48 5.18
CA PRO A 130 -17.32 -12.09 4.75
C PRO A 130 -17.56 -11.11 5.92
N GLY A 131 -16.84 -10.00 5.94
CA GLY A 131 -16.89 -9.01 7.03
C GLY A 131 -16.04 -9.37 8.26
N SER A 132 -15.55 -10.60 8.39
CA SER A 132 -14.64 -10.98 9.47
C SER A 132 -13.27 -10.30 9.35
N SER A 133 -12.46 -10.41 10.40
CA SER A 133 -11.07 -9.94 10.40
C SER A 133 -10.17 -10.98 9.75
N TYR A 134 -9.32 -10.57 8.81
CA TYR A 134 -8.31 -11.44 8.22
C TYR A 134 -6.92 -10.80 8.32
N LYS A 135 -5.92 -11.58 8.74
CA LYS A 135 -4.52 -11.14 8.78
C LYS A 135 -3.82 -11.60 7.50
N VAL A 136 -3.49 -10.64 6.64
CA VAL A 136 -2.72 -10.91 5.42
C VAL A 136 -1.31 -11.33 5.80
N GLY A 137 -0.86 -12.45 5.22
CA GLY A 137 0.45 -13.04 5.48
C GLY A 137 1.60 -12.28 4.84
N CYS A 138 2.71 -13.00 4.64
CA CYS A 138 3.95 -12.50 4.05
C CYS A 138 4.54 -11.29 4.83
N TRP A 139 5.33 -10.47 4.15
CA TRP A 139 5.91 -9.25 4.72
C TRP A 139 4.85 -8.17 5.05
N ILE A 140 3.63 -8.30 4.50
CA ILE A 140 2.54 -7.33 4.69
C ILE A 140 2.08 -7.36 6.15
N GLY A 141 1.65 -8.52 6.67
CA GLY A 141 1.33 -8.69 8.08
C GLY A 141 0.23 -7.76 8.63
N LYS A 142 -0.61 -7.19 7.76
CA LYS A 142 -1.69 -6.25 8.11
C LYS A 142 -3.02 -6.99 8.24
N SER A 143 -3.85 -6.53 9.17
CA SER A 143 -5.23 -7.01 9.28
C SER A 143 -6.16 -6.14 8.43
N THR A 144 -7.17 -6.78 7.84
CA THR A 144 -8.19 -6.14 7.00
C THR A 144 -9.56 -6.79 7.25
N ARG A 145 -10.58 -6.26 6.60
CA ARG A 145 -11.93 -6.83 6.55
C ARG A 145 -12.11 -7.62 5.26
N VAL A 146 -12.58 -8.85 5.42
CA VAL A 146 -12.89 -9.76 4.30
C VAL A 146 -14.02 -9.15 3.48
N ARG A 147 -13.81 -9.07 2.17
CA ARG A 147 -14.79 -8.59 1.19
C ARG A 147 -14.73 -9.50 -0.02
N THR A 148 -15.87 -9.90 -0.56
CA THR A 148 -15.92 -10.73 -1.76
C THR A 148 -16.12 -9.86 -2.99
N ARG A 149 -15.74 -10.37 -4.16
CA ARG A 149 -16.01 -9.69 -5.44
C ARG A 149 -17.43 -9.91 -5.95
N ASP A 150 -18.11 -10.93 -5.44
CA ASP A 150 -19.44 -11.42 -5.77
C ASP A 150 -20.36 -11.50 -4.55
#